data_AF-A0A936B0R6-F1
#
_entry.id   AF-A0A936B0R6-F1
#
_cell.length_a   1.000
_cell.length_b   1.000
_cell.length_c   1.000
_cell.angle_alpha   90.00
_cell.angle_beta   90.00
_cell.angle_gamma   90.00
#
_symmetry.space_group_name_H-M   'P 1'
#
loop_
_entity.id
_entity.type
_entity.pdbx_description
1 polymer ?
#
loop_
_entity_poly.entity_id
_entity_poly.type
_entity_poly.pdbx_seq_one_letter_code
_entity_poly.pdbx_strand_id
1 'polypeptide(L)'
;MNMFELGEQAYSEADKEWDAFVLAHPRGSLLQTAVWARLKSRFGWVPQRIWVKKEGRIVAGSLMLIKSYAWGLVRIGYLPHGPLVDWDDEEQVTVLLNQIDLAAHKNRVSMVKMEPLVWRDEMPEWPALAERHGCILPTDTIQPPRTMLVDLRPSLDDILASMKQKTRYNIRLSAKKEVVVRQGTREDLPAFVRLMQSTGSRNEFGVHVPKYYEVVYDQFNTYQPGSVALFLAEFEGRPLAAVMVFAWGQQASYLYGASGDEERQRMPTYAVQWAAVQWAKEKGCTYYDLWGVPDAEPEQLEAEFENREDGLWGVYRFKRGFNGAIRRTVGAADRVYNNLTYRLYKWRGARGGGTPPLPAGETGGTFPADPPHPETAPPGGAPSPGRPARATLPAGEEGAAVSLPPPPPAVVAPPPNGPPQRQTRPPPPNARLSGARTARARPARGPRPAPGGPPAAAGGAPGGAPGGAGGGPVGGAGGGGGAGAPPAPPGVAGLRLGGWGGGAGGPRRGAGVGPRRPGRGGPPGGAPRPPQGGGPAARRGAAPRVPAFGGRMRLPSKAALCFTAL
;
A
#
# COMPACT_ATOMS: atom_id res chain seq x y z
N MET A 1 39.95 10.18 -11.79
CA MET A 1 39.18 10.69 -10.63
C MET A 1 37.78 10.91 -11.17
N ASN A 2 36.88 9.94 -10.99
CA ASN A 2 35.63 9.88 -11.71
C ASN A 2 34.59 10.71 -10.95
N MET A 3 34.67 12.02 -11.15
CA MET A 3 33.87 13.03 -10.46
C MET A 3 32.38 12.80 -10.72
N PHE A 4 31.59 12.75 -9.66
CA PHE A 4 30.14 12.78 -9.78
C PHE A 4 29.68 14.17 -10.24
N GLU A 5 28.74 14.20 -11.19
CA GLU A 5 27.99 15.40 -11.55
C GLU A 5 26.71 15.44 -10.69
N LEU A 6 26.39 16.59 -10.11
CA LEU A 6 25.34 16.74 -9.10
C LEU A 6 24.31 17.74 -9.59
N GLY A 7 23.02 17.41 -9.45
CA GLY A 7 21.97 18.21 -10.05
C GLY A 7 20.62 18.19 -9.33
N GLU A 8 19.96 19.33 -9.41
CA GLU A 8 18.58 19.55 -8.99
C GLU A 8 17.80 20.05 -10.21
N GLN A 9 16.75 19.33 -10.60
CA GLN A 9 15.93 19.69 -11.75
C GLN A 9 14.57 20.19 -11.28
N ALA A 10 14.27 21.45 -11.61
CA ALA A 10 12.92 22.00 -11.46
C ALA A 10 11.94 21.15 -12.29
N TYR A 11 10.72 20.97 -11.77
CA TYR A 11 9.74 20.05 -12.35
C TYR A 11 9.45 20.34 -13.84
N SER A 12 9.56 19.29 -14.65
CA SER A 12 9.13 19.21 -16.04
C SER A 12 7.94 18.27 -16.17
N GLU A 13 7.02 18.56 -17.10
CA GLU A 13 5.77 17.81 -17.30
C GLU A 13 5.96 16.35 -17.76
N ALA A 14 7.16 16.02 -18.24
CA ALA A 14 7.68 14.66 -18.46
C ALA A 14 9.21 14.67 -18.31
N ASP A 15 9.82 13.52 -18.02
CA ASP A 15 11.28 13.34 -18.07
C ASP A 15 11.64 11.88 -18.34
N LYS A 16 12.22 11.62 -19.52
CA LYS A 16 12.54 10.26 -19.98
C LYS A 16 13.87 9.73 -19.41
N GLU A 17 14.81 10.59 -19.03
CA GLU A 17 16.05 10.13 -18.39
C GLU A 17 15.75 9.68 -16.96
N TRP A 18 14.98 10.48 -16.24
CA TRP A 18 14.54 10.16 -14.88
C TRP A 18 13.66 8.93 -14.83
N ASP A 19 12.60 8.83 -15.65
CA ASP A 19 11.73 7.64 -15.63
C ASP A 19 12.48 6.38 -16.10
N ALA A 20 13.49 6.48 -16.98
CA ALA A 20 14.36 5.35 -17.32
C ALA A 20 15.27 4.92 -16.16
N PHE A 21 15.82 5.87 -15.39
CA PHE A 21 16.56 5.57 -14.15
C PHE A 21 15.65 4.90 -13.11
N VAL A 22 14.46 5.44 -12.85
CA VAL A 22 13.48 4.87 -11.91
C VAL A 22 12.98 3.49 -12.35
N LEU A 23 12.95 3.20 -13.66
CA LEU A 23 12.60 1.90 -14.21
C LEU A 23 13.74 0.87 -14.11
N ALA A 24 14.99 1.31 -14.25
CA ALA A 24 16.17 0.45 -14.21
C ALA A 24 16.68 0.17 -12.78
N HIS A 25 16.38 1.04 -11.82
CA HIS A 25 16.84 0.90 -10.44
C HIS A 25 16.18 -0.32 -9.74
N PRO A 26 16.93 -1.22 -9.05
CA PRO A 26 16.38 -2.44 -8.46
C PRO A 26 15.27 -2.22 -7.42
N ARG A 27 15.31 -1.08 -6.72
CA ARG A 27 14.29 -0.63 -5.75
C ARG A 27 13.38 0.48 -6.33
N GLY A 28 13.31 0.56 -7.66
CA GLY A 28 12.51 1.55 -8.40
C GLY A 28 11.02 1.46 -8.08
N SER A 29 10.35 2.61 -8.04
CA SER A 29 8.97 2.72 -7.56
C SER A 29 8.15 3.70 -8.38
N LEU A 30 6.88 3.35 -8.61
CA LEU A 30 5.89 4.24 -9.20
C LEU A 30 5.84 5.61 -8.49
N LEU A 31 6.02 5.63 -7.17
CA LEU A 31 5.96 6.84 -6.35
C LEU A 31 7.15 7.79 -6.56
N GLN A 32 8.20 7.36 -7.28
CA GLN A 32 9.36 8.17 -7.66
C GLN A 32 9.29 8.71 -9.10
N THR A 33 8.29 8.32 -9.90
CA THR A 33 8.18 8.68 -11.33
C THR A 33 7.80 10.13 -11.59
N ALA A 34 8.09 10.62 -12.81
CA ALA A 34 7.67 11.93 -13.31
C ALA A 34 6.14 12.07 -13.37
N VAL A 35 5.39 11.00 -13.70
CA VAL A 35 3.92 11.04 -13.66
C VAL A 35 3.38 11.13 -12.22
N TRP A 36 4.05 10.53 -11.23
CA TRP A 36 3.67 10.73 -9.82
C TRP A 36 4.00 12.15 -9.32
N ALA A 37 5.10 12.74 -9.78
CA ALA A 37 5.40 14.16 -9.57
C ALA A 37 4.32 15.07 -10.19
N ARG A 38 3.90 14.79 -11.43
CA ARG A 38 2.81 15.47 -12.16
C ARG A 38 1.46 15.35 -11.44
N LEU A 39 1.20 14.19 -10.82
CA LEU A 39 -0.01 13.97 -10.03
C LEU A 39 0.00 14.90 -8.81
N LYS A 40 1.07 14.84 -8.01
CA LYS A 40 1.13 15.54 -6.74
C LYS A 40 1.29 17.07 -6.90
N SER A 41 1.85 17.56 -8.00
CA SER A 41 1.86 19.01 -8.28
C SER A 41 0.46 19.61 -8.41
N ARG A 42 -0.53 18.86 -8.93
CA ARG A 42 -1.94 19.30 -9.01
C ARG A 42 -2.65 19.38 -7.65
N PHE A 43 -2.08 18.81 -6.58
CA PHE A 43 -2.66 18.77 -5.23
C PHE A 43 -1.80 19.45 -4.16
N GLY A 44 -1.15 20.56 -4.55
CA GLY A 44 -0.46 21.46 -3.62
C GLY A 44 0.86 20.93 -3.06
N TRP A 45 1.52 20.04 -3.79
CA TRP A 45 2.91 19.66 -3.55
C TRP A 45 3.81 20.37 -4.58
N VAL A 46 5.05 20.67 -4.21
CA VAL A 46 6.10 21.12 -5.15
C VAL A 46 7.09 19.96 -5.32
N PRO A 47 7.05 19.23 -6.45
CA PRO A 47 8.03 18.18 -6.73
C PRO A 47 9.38 18.77 -7.11
N GLN A 48 10.44 18.28 -6.47
CA GLN A 48 11.84 18.58 -6.74
C GLN A 48 12.55 17.26 -7.05
N ARG A 49 13.19 17.14 -8.22
CA ARG A 49 14.04 15.97 -8.52
C ARG A 49 15.49 16.30 -8.21
N ILE A 50 16.18 15.34 -7.60
CA ILE A 50 17.55 15.44 -7.08
C ILE A 50 18.29 14.22 -7.62
N TRP A 51 19.47 14.40 -8.20
CA TRP A 51 20.20 13.30 -8.81
C TRP A 51 21.72 13.42 -8.65
N VAL A 52 22.36 12.26 -8.77
CA VAL A 52 23.81 12.07 -8.85
C VAL A 52 24.08 11.33 -10.15
N LYS A 53 24.89 11.92 -11.03
CA LYS A 53 25.34 11.33 -12.29
C LYS A 53 26.80 10.88 -12.19
N LYS A 54 27.11 9.77 -12.84
CA LYS A 54 28.47 9.26 -13.06
C LYS A 54 28.61 8.96 -14.54
N GLU A 55 29.65 9.48 -15.18
CA GLU A 55 29.90 9.28 -16.62
C GLU A 55 28.67 9.62 -17.50
N GLY A 56 27.98 10.72 -17.14
CA GLY A 56 26.81 11.26 -17.84
C GLY A 56 25.47 10.54 -17.57
N ARG A 57 25.46 9.46 -16.77
CA ARG A 57 24.26 8.66 -16.46
C ARG A 57 23.85 8.84 -15.00
N ILE A 58 22.53 8.92 -14.73
CA ILE A 58 22.03 8.94 -13.35
C ILE A 58 22.34 7.59 -12.69
N VAL A 59 23.02 7.62 -11.55
CA VAL A 59 23.32 6.44 -10.72
C VAL A 59 22.55 6.43 -9.41
N ALA A 60 22.20 7.60 -8.88
CA ALA A 60 21.37 7.74 -7.69
C ALA A 60 20.47 8.98 -7.78
N GLY A 61 19.38 9.01 -7.02
CA GLY A 61 18.49 10.17 -6.96
C GLY A 61 17.30 10.04 -6.02
N SER A 62 16.53 11.11 -5.88
CA SER A 62 15.19 11.07 -5.31
C SER A 62 14.26 12.12 -5.91
N LEU A 63 13.01 11.75 -6.11
CA LEU A 63 11.89 12.67 -6.15
C LEU A 63 11.54 13.08 -4.70
N MET A 64 11.67 14.37 -4.41
CA MET A 64 11.23 15.00 -3.17
C MET A 64 9.93 15.76 -3.41
N LEU A 65 8.86 15.37 -2.72
CA LEU A 65 7.58 16.07 -2.72
C LEU A 65 7.55 17.06 -1.54
N ILE A 66 7.54 18.36 -1.83
CA ILE A 66 7.57 19.41 -0.80
C ILE A 66 6.15 19.94 -0.54
N LYS A 67 5.70 19.95 0.72
CA LYS A 67 4.40 20.53 1.13
C LYS A 67 4.58 21.64 2.16
N SER A 68 3.83 22.73 1.99
CA SER A 68 3.85 23.89 2.88
C SER A 68 2.66 23.88 3.84
N TYR A 69 2.91 24.15 5.11
CA TYR A 69 1.93 24.21 6.19
C TYR A 69 2.07 25.53 6.97
N ALA A 70 1.01 25.94 7.67
CA ALA A 70 0.97 27.16 8.49
C ALA A 70 1.53 28.38 7.73
N TRP A 71 0.90 28.76 6.63
CA TRP A 71 1.27 29.89 5.76
C TRP A 71 2.73 29.84 5.22
N GLY A 72 3.34 28.66 5.21
CA GLY A 72 4.71 28.44 4.75
C GLY A 72 5.77 28.40 5.85
N LEU A 73 5.39 28.60 7.12
CA LEU A 73 6.30 28.53 8.28
C LEU A 73 6.89 27.13 8.51
N VAL A 74 6.18 26.08 8.08
CA VAL A 74 6.68 24.69 8.11
C VAL A 74 6.61 24.11 6.71
N ARG A 75 7.75 23.66 6.17
CA ARG A 75 7.83 23.03 4.85
C ARG A 75 8.42 21.65 5.01
N ILE A 76 7.70 20.62 4.58
CA ILE A 76 8.10 19.22 4.74
C ILE A 76 8.43 18.66 3.37
N GLY A 77 9.65 18.14 3.20
CA GLY A 77 10.01 17.30 2.07
C GLY A 77 9.67 15.84 2.37
N TYR A 78 9.22 15.10 1.36
CA TYR A 78 8.85 13.70 1.50
C TYR A 78 9.40 12.88 0.33
N LEU A 79 10.08 11.76 0.64
CA LEU A 79 10.67 10.84 -0.34
C LEU A 79 9.91 9.49 -0.33
N PRO A 80 8.75 9.38 -1.00
CA PRO A 80 7.96 8.14 -1.01
C PRO A 80 8.69 7.05 -1.80
N HIS A 81 9.02 5.92 -1.17
CA HIS A 81 9.83 4.84 -1.75
C HIS A 81 11.24 5.30 -2.19
N GLY A 82 11.71 6.45 -1.68
CA GLY A 82 13.04 7.01 -1.97
C GLY A 82 13.85 7.30 -0.69
N PRO A 83 15.17 7.57 -0.82
CA PRO A 83 15.91 7.73 -2.07
C PRO A 83 16.16 6.42 -2.83
N LEU A 84 16.40 6.55 -4.14
CA LEU A 84 16.88 5.49 -5.02
C LEU A 84 18.40 5.60 -5.11
N VAL A 85 19.09 4.73 -4.38
CA VAL A 85 20.55 4.71 -4.23
C VAL A 85 20.99 3.28 -3.98
N ASP A 86 22.21 2.95 -4.41
CA ASP A 86 22.91 1.78 -3.91
C ASP A 86 23.38 2.06 -2.48
N TRP A 87 22.76 1.40 -1.51
CA TRP A 87 23.03 1.62 -0.09
C TRP A 87 24.32 0.95 0.40
N ASP A 88 24.93 0.08 -0.41
CA ASP A 88 26.23 -0.52 -0.13
C ASP A 88 27.39 0.40 -0.60
N ASP A 89 27.10 1.41 -1.42
CA ASP A 89 28.03 2.45 -1.90
C ASP A 89 27.97 3.69 -0.99
N GLU A 90 28.70 3.65 0.14
CA GLU A 90 28.81 4.74 1.13
C GLU A 90 29.17 6.11 0.52
N GLU A 91 29.96 6.13 -0.58
CA GLU A 91 30.30 7.38 -1.28
C GLU A 91 29.05 7.95 -1.97
N GLN A 92 28.34 7.12 -2.74
CA GLN A 92 27.10 7.47 -3.42
C GLN A 92 25.96 7.84 -2.46
N VAL A 93 25.81 7.13 -1.33
CA VAL A 93 24.86 7.46 -0.26
C VAL A 93 25.18 8.82 0.36
N THR A 94 26.43 9.03 0.79
CA THR A 94 26.86 10.32 1.37
C THR A 94 26.67 11.46 0.38
N VAL A 95 27.04 11.28 -0.90
CA VAL A 95 26.87 12.29 -1.95
C VAL A 95 25.39 12.61 -2.19
N LEU A 96 24.51 11.62 -2.33
CA LEU A 96 23.09 11.86 -2.55
C LEU A 96 22.40 12.50 -1.34
N LEU A 97 22.69 12.05 -0.12
CA LEU A 97 22.09 12.63 1.09
C LEU A 97 22.54 14.09 1.28
N ASN A 98 23.80 14.42 0.97
CA ASN A 98 24.27 15.81 0.95
C ASN A 98 23.56 16.67 -0.13
N GLN A 99 23.20 16.10 -1.28
CA GLN A 99 22.37 16.81 -2.28
C GLN A 99 20.91 16.96 -1.84
N ILE A 100 20.37 16.00 -1.08
CA ILE A 100 19.05 16.13 -0.45
C ILE A 100 19.04 17.25 0.58
N ASP A 101 20.09 17.38 1.39
CA ASP A 101 20.26 18.47 2.35
C ASP A 101 20.38 19.83 1.65
N LEU A 102 21.14 19.91 0.55
CA LEU A 102 21.27 21.13 -0.26
C LEU A 102 19.94 21.55 -0.90
N ALA A 103 19.22 20.60 -1.51
CA ALA A 103 17.92 20.84 -2.12
C ALA A 103 16.87 21.24 -1.07
N ALA A 104 16.91 20.63 0.12
CA ALA A 104 16.08 20.98 1.26
C ALA A 104 16.38 22.41 1.76
N HIS A 105 17.65 22.76 1.93
CA HIS A 105 18.08 24.10 2.34
C HIS A 105 17.62 25.19 1.34
N LYS A 106 17.90 25.01 0.04
CA LYS A 106 17.44 25.91 -1.04
C LYS A 106 15.93 26.11 -1.01
N ASN A 107 15.17 25.02 -0.81
CA ASN A 107 13.71 25.07 -0.73
C ASN A 107 13.14 25.46 0.64
N ARG A 108 13.99 25.86 1.62
CA ARG A 108 13.60 26.23 3.00
C ARG A 108 12.79 25.13 3.70
N VAL A 109 13.16 23.88 3.50
CA VAL A 109 12.51 22.71 4.07
C VAL A 109 12.93 22.55 5.54
N SER A 110 11.95 22.38 6.42
CA SER A 110 12.10 22.18 7.87
C SER A 110 12.63 20.78 8.23
N MET A 111 12.20 19.77 7.48
CA MET A 111 12.55 18.36 7.62
C MET A 111 12.29 17.60 6.31
N VAL A 112 13.05 16.54 6.05
CA VAL A 112 12.76 15.55 5.01
C VAL A 112 12.40 14.21 5.67
N LYS A 113 11.19 13.70 5.44
CA LYS A 113 10.85 12.31 5.76
C LYS A 113 11.21 11.43 4.55
N MET A 114 11.98 10.37 4.78
CA MET A 114 12.28 9.35 3.77
C MET A 114 11.63 8.01 4.15
N GLU A 115 11.12 7.31 3.14
CA GLU A 115 10.49 5.98 3.29
C GLU A 115 10.98 5.09 2.14
N PRO A 116 12.27 4.71 2.11
CA PRO A 116 12.85 3.99 0.99
C PRO A 116 12.28 2.58 0.86
N LEU A 117 12.18 2.08 -0.39
CA LEU A 117 11.74 0.71 -0.69
C LEU A 117 12.87 -0.30 -0.47
N VAL A 118 13.37 -0.35 0.78
CA VAL A 118 14.36 -1.32 1.27
C VAL A 118 13.63 -2.27 2.20
N TRP A 119 13.76 -3.59 1.97
CA TRP A 119 13.12 -4.62 2.78
C TRP A 119 13.90 -4.87 4.08
N ARG A 120 13.22 -4.99 5.22
CA ARG A 120 13.85 -5.09 6.56
C ARG A 120 14.72 -6.35 6.69
N ASP A 121 14.29 -7.44 6.05
CA ASP A 121 14.98 -8.72 5.98
C ASP A 121 16.23 -8.71 5.09
N GLU A 122 16.33 -7.73 4.17
CA GLU A 122 17.49 -7.52 3.29
C GLU A 122 18.48 -6.47 3.81
N MET A 123 18.14 -5.73 4.87
CA MET A 123 19.00 -4.71 5.47
C MET A 123 18.77 -4.56 6.99
N PRO A 124 19.16 -5.55 7.81
CA PRO A 124 19.03 -5.48 9.28
C PRO A 124 19.87 -4.36 9.93
N GLU A 125 20.93 -3.89 9.27
CA GLU A 125 21.80 -2.79 9.69
C GLU A 125 21.23 -1.39 9.41
N TRP A 126 20.08 -1.30 8.72
CA TRP A 126 19.44 -0.03 8.37
C TRP A 126 19.42 1.01 9.51
N PRO A 127 19.11 0.65 10.77
CA PRO A 127 19.09 1.64 11.84
C PRO A 127 20.44 2.34 12.05
N ALA A 128 21.54 1.57 12.08
CA ALA A 128 22.88 2.10 12.26
C ALA A 128 23.38 2.89 11.03
N LEU A 129 22.94 2.52 9.82
CA LEU A 129 23.22 3.27 8.59
C LEU A 129 22.48 4.61 8.58
N ALA A 130 21.18 4.61 8.91
CA ALA A 130 20.39 5.84 8.96
C ALA A 130 20.83 6.78 10.09
N GLU A 131 21.19 6.25 11.27
CA GLU A 131 21.79 7.05 12.36
C GLU A 131 23.15 7.65 11.96
N ARG A 132 24.03 6.89 11.29
CA ARG A 132 25.34 7.35 10.78
C ARG A 132 25.21 8.60 9.91
N HIS A 133 24.21 8.64 9.04
CA HIS A 133 23.95 9.80 8.18
C HIS A 133 23.10 10.90 8.85
N GLY A 134 22.79 10.81 10.15
CA GLY A 134 22.09 11.85 10.92
C GLY A 134 20.57 11.84 10.78
N CYS A 135 19.97 10.71 10.43
CA CYS A 135 18.51 10.54 10.40
C CYS A 135 17.96 10.17 11.79
N ILE A 136 16.73 10.57 12.08
CA ILE A 136 15.97 10.17 13.27
C ILE A 136 15.03 9.02 12.91
N LEU A 137 15.00 7.96 13.71
CA LEU A 137 14.18 6.77 13.52
C LEU A 137 13.94 6.02 14.85
N PRO A 138 12.96 5.10 14.92
CA PRO A 138 11.83 4.96 14.00
C PRO A 138 10.92 6.20 14.06
N THR A 139 10.18 6.46 12.98
CA THR A 139 9.20 7.56 12.92
C THR A 139 7.88 7.07 12.32
N ASP A 140 6.79 7.80 12.57
CA ASP A 140 5.48 7.53 11.97
C ASP A 140 5.58 7.47 10.44
N THR A 141 4.97 6.43 9.86
CA THR A 141 5.03 6.09 8.44
C THR A 141 3.78 6.52 7.68
N ILE A 142 3.96 7.04 6.47
CA ILE A 142 2.90 7.47 5.55
C ILE A 142 2.54 6.34 4.59
N GLN A 143 3.53 5.64 4.01
CA GLN A 143 3.27 4.36 3.37
C GLN A 143 3.05 3.25 4.42
N PRO A 144 2.18 2.26 4.15
CA PRO A 144 2.09 1.07 4.98
C PRO A 144 3.45 0.34 5.03
N PRO A 145 4.04 0.10 6.22
CA PRO A 145 5.36 -0.54 6.29
C PRO A 145 5.36 -1.96 5.75
N ARG A 146 4.21 -2.65 5.81
CA ARG A 146 4.05 -4.06 5.47
C ARG A 146 3.07 -4.22 4.32
N THR A 147 3.45 -5.02 3.32
CA THR A 147 2.63 -5.33 2.14
C THR A 147 2.60 -6.83 1.84
N MET A 148 1.84 -7.22 0.83
CA MET A 148 1.66 -8.61 0.38
C MET A 148 1.87 -8.71 -1.15
N LEU A 149 2.93 -9.40 -1.55
CA LEU A 149 3.36 -9.55 -2.95
C LEU A 149 2.94 -10.92 -3.49
N VAL A 150 2.00 -10.95 -4.44
CA VAL A 150 1.63 -12.17 -5.18
C VAL A 150 2.63 -12.37 -6.32
N ASP A 151 3.25 -13.55 -6.39
CA ASP A 151 4.16 -13.91 -7.49
C ASP A 151 3.35 -14.21 -8.77
N LEU A 152 3.70 -13.52 -9.87
CA LEU A 152 3.05 -13.65 -11.18
C LEU A 152 3.88 -14.46 -12.18
N ARG A 153 5.05 -14.97 -11.79
CA ARG A 153 5.91 -15.78 -12.68
C ARG A 153 5.27 -17.12 -13.10
N PRO A 154 4.59 -17.90 -12.21
CA PRO A 154 3.91 -19.15 -12.58
C PRO A 154 2.75 -18.95 -13.58
N SER A 155 2.14 -20.03 -14.09
CA SER A 155 0.96 -19.90 -14.98
C SER A 155 -0.24 -19.31 -14.23
N LEU A 156 -1.26 -18.82 -14.95
CA LEU A 156 -2.49 -18.33 -14.31
C LEU A 156 -3.19 -19.43 -13.51
N ASP A 157 -3.14 -20.68 -13.98
CA ASP A 157 -3.71 -21.82 -13.26
C ASP A 157 -2.91 -22.16 -12.00
N ASP A 158 -1.57 -22.08 -12.04
CA ASP A 158 -0.72 -22.26 -10.85
C ASP A 158 -0.95 -21.16 -9.80
N ILE A 159 -1.00 -19.89 -10.24
CA ILE A 159 -1.30 -18.73 -9.37
C ILE A 159 -2.68 -18.91 -8.75
N LEU A 160 -3.69 -19.29 -9.54
CA LEU A 160 -5.04 -19.55 -9.03
C LEU A 160 -5.06 -20.76 -8.09
N ALA A 161 -4.28 -21.81 -8.34
CA ALA A 161 -4.19 -23.00 -7.50
C ALA A 161 -3.49 -22.72 -6.16
N SER A 162 -2.47 -21.85 -6.12
CA SER A 162 -1.75 -21.48 -4.89
C SER A 162 -2.59 -20.64 -3.91
N MET A 163 -3.59 -19.90 -4.40
CA MET A 163 -4.49 -19.13 -3.52
C MET A 163 -5.21 -20.03 -2.50
N LYS A 164 -5.51 -19.49 -1.31
CA LYS A 164 -6.21 -20.23 -0.25
C LYS A 164 -7.59 -20.67 -0.74
N GLN A 165 -8.04 -21.87 -0.38
CA GLN A 165 -9.22 -22.54 -0.97
C GLN A 165 -10.48 -21.67 -1.04
N LYS A 166 -10.76 -20.87 0.00
CA LYS A 166 -11.92 -19.95 0.07
C LYS A 166 -11.87 -18.86 -1.02
N THR A 167 -10.69 -18.37 -1.37
CA THR A 167 -10.47 -17.42 -2.49
C THR A 167 -10.69 -18.10 -3.84
N ARG A 168 -10.11 -19.29 -4.04
CA ARG A 168 -10.33 -20.11 -5.26
C ARG A 168 -11.80 -20.45 -5.51
N TYR A 169 -12.54 -20.66 -4.42
CA TYR A 169 -13.98 -20.87 -4.44
C TYR A 169 -14.72 -19.58 -4.76
N ASN A 170 -14.43 -18.46 -4.07
CA ASN A 170 -15.10 -17.18 -4.27
C ASN A 170 -14.92 -16.60 -5.68
N ILE A 171 -13.73 -16.74 -6.28
CA ILE A 171 -13.46 -16.34 -7.69
C ILE A 171 -14.34 -17.15 -8.67
N ARG A 172 -14.57 -18.43 -8.41
CA ARG A 172 -15.48 -19.27 -9.23
C ARG A 172 -16.96 -19.01 -8.89
N LEU A 173 -17.26 -18.62 -7.66
CA LEU A 173 -18.62 -18.33 -7.19
C LEU A 173 -19.18 -17.03 -7.78
N SER A 174 -18.34 -16.01 -7.97
CA SER A 174 -18.76 -14.73 -8.55
C SER A 174 -19.23 -14.90 -9.99
N ALA A 175 -18.45 -15.60 -10.83
CA ALA A 175 -18.86 -15.96 -12.20
C ALA A 175 -20.15 -16.81 -12.22
N LYS A 176 -20.28 -17.79 -11.31
CA LYS A 176 -21.52 -18.58 -11.13
C LYS A 176 -22.71 -17.79 -10.58
N LYS A 177 -22.48 -16.58 -10.07
CA LYS A 177 -23.50 -15.61 -9.64
C LYS A 177 -23.53 -14.39 -10.56
N GLU A 178 -23.19 -14.59 -11.83
CA GLU A 178 -23.41 -13.64 -12.93
C GLU A 178 -22.66 -12.30 -12.74
N VAL A 179 -21.60 -12.28 -11.92
CA VAL A 179 -20.72 -11.13 -11.82
C VAL A 179 -19.82 -11.10 -13.04
N VAL A 180 -20.05 -10.13 -13.92
CA VAL A 180 -19.18 -9.81 -15.05
C VAL A 180 -18.09 -8.88 -14.56
N VAL A 181 -16.86 -9.03 -15.05
CA VAL A 181 -15.78 -8.06 -14.83
C VAL A 181 -15.33 -7.51 -16.17
N ARG A 182 -15.24 -6.18 -16.27
CA ARG A 182 -14.71 -5.48 -17.45
C ARG A 182 -13.65 -4.47 -17.05
N GLN A 183 -12.76 -4.17 -17.97
CA GLN A 183 -11.96 -2.94 -17.87
C GLN A 183 -12.89 -1.74 -18.13
N GLY A 184 -12.83 -0.75 -17.25
CA GLY A 184 -13.58 0.49 -17.35
C GLY A 184 -12.83 1.58 -18.09
N THR A 185 -13.58 2.57 -18.56
CA THR A 185 -13.06 3.75 -19.25
C THR A 185 -13.08 4.98 -18.32
N ARG A 186 -12.82 6.16 -18.87
CA ARG A 186 -12.88 7.43 -18.12
C ARG A 186 -14.30 7.72 -17.61
N GLU A 187 -15.30 7.28 -18.37
CA GLU A 187 -16.73 7.47 -18.14
C GLU A 187 -17.23 6.68 -16.91
N ASP A 188 -16.49 5.66 -16.48
CA ASP A 188 -16.78 4.86 -15.28
C ASP A 188 -16.28 5.50 -13.97
N LEU A 189 -15.41 6.52 -14.04
CA LEU A 189 -14.84 7.17 -12.86
C LEU A 189 -15.90 7.69 -11.87
N PRO A 190 -17.05 8.28 -12.28
CA PRO A 190 -18.11 8.64 -11.34
C PRO A 190 -18.71 7.44 -10.60
N ALA A 191 -18.74 6.24 -11.19
CA ALA A 191 -19.20 5.03 -10.51
C ALA A 191 -18.15 4.52 -9.52
N PHE A 192 -16.88 4.51 -9.92
CA PHE A 192 -15.75 4.21 -9.04
C PHE A 192 -15.69 5.15 -7.83
N VAL A 193 -15.89 6.46 -8.03
CA VAL A 193 -15.92 7.47 -6.96
C VAL A 193 -17.07 7.21 -5.98
N ARG A 194 -18.28 6.87 -6.45
CA ARG A 194 -19.41 6.50 -5.55
C ARG A 194 -19.08 5.28 -4.68
N LEU A 195 -18.45 4.26 -5.27
CA LEU A 195 -17.98 3.07 -4.54
C LEU A 195 -16.90 3.44 -3.51
N MET A 196 -15.92 4.27 -3.88
CA MET A 196 -14.87 4.76 -2.97
C MET A 196 -15.45 5.55 -1.79
N GLN A 197 -16.42 6.44 -2.04
CA GLN A 197 -17.11 7.21 -1.00
C GLN A 197 -17.88 6.29 -0.03
N SER A 198 -18.67 5.34 -0.56
CA SER A 198 -19.38 4.33 0.26
C SER A 198 -18.39 3.49 1.10
N THR A 199 -17.28 3.07 0.50
CA THR A 199 -16.24 2.26 1.16
C THR A 199 -15.55 3.05 2.28
N GLY A 200 -15.22 4.32 2.07
CA GLY A 200 -14.58 5.18 3.07
C GLY A 200 -15.50 5.55 4.23
N SER A 201 -16.77 5.88 3.95
CA SER A 201 -17.76 6.15 5.00
C SER A 201 -18.05 4.94 5.90
N ARG A 202 -17.98 3.72 5.34
CA ARG A 202 -18.18 2.47 6.09
C ARG A 202 -16.95 2.06 6.92
N ASN A 203 -15.75 2.32 6.39
CA ASN A 203 -14.48 1.89 6.98
C ASN A 203 -13.74 3.06 7.68
N GLU A 204 -14.41 4.18 7.92
CA GLU A 204 -13.93 5.40 8.61
C GLU A 204 -12.59 5.98 8.10
N PHE A 205 -12.25 5.83 6.82
CA PHE A 205 -11.01 6.37 6.24
C PHE A 205 -11.22 7.54 5.28
N GLY A 206 -10.21 8.41 5.19
CA GLY A 206 -10.22 9.57 4.31
C GLY A 206 -10.16 9.20 2.83
N VAL A 207 -11.20 9.54 2.07
CA VAL A 207 -11.28 9.37 0.62
C VAL A 207 -10.80 10.67 -0.07
N HIS A 208 -9.98 10.57 -1.12
CA HIS A 208 -9.64 11.74 -1.94
C HIS A 208 -10.89 12.34 -2.60
N VAL A 209 -10.84 13.63 -2.98
CA VAL A 209 -11.92 14.29 -3.75
C VAL A 209 -12.09 13.66 -5.14
N PRO A 210 -13.30 13.71 -5.76
CA PRO A 210 -13.55 13.06 -7.06
C PRO A 210 -12.51 13.37 -8.16
N LYS A 211 -12.19 14.67 -8.35
CA LYS A 211 -11.19 15.17 -9.31
C LYS A 211 -9.78 14.57 -9.10
N TYR A 212 -9.46 14.02 -7.92
CA TYR A 212 -8.22 13.28 -7.72
C TYR A 212 -8.17 12.02 -8.59
N TYR A 213 -9.19 11.18 -8.55
CA TYR A 213 -9.22 9.93 -9.31
C TYR A 213 -9.31 10.17 -10.82
N GLU A 214 -9.96 11.26 -11.23
CA GLU A 214 -9.90 11.77 -12.61
C GLU A 214 -8.46 12.12 -13.00
N VAL A 215 -7.79 12.98 -12.23
CA VAL A 215 -6.42 13.41 -12.53
C VAL A 215 -5.42 12.24 -12.48
N VAL A 216 -5.60 11.26 -11.58
CA VAL A 216 -4.83 10.01 -11.58
C VAL A 216 -5.03 9.25 -12.90
N TYR A 217 -6.28 8.92 -13.24
CA TYR A 217 -6.59 8.11 -14.42
C TYR A 217 -6.16 8.80 -15.73
N ASP A 218 -6.43 10.09 -15.86
CA ASP A 218 -6.11 10.89 -17.04
C ASP A 218 -4.59 11.04 -17.22
N GLN A 219 -3.85 11.33 -16.14
CA GLN A 219 -2.40 11.48 -16.24
C GLN A 219 -1.69 10.16 -16.54
N PHE A 220 -2.07 9.05 -15.88
CA PHE A 220 -1.45 7.77 -16.17
C PHE A 220 -1.73 7.31 -17.61
N ASN A 221 -2.97 7.43 -18.09
CA ASN A 221 -3.27 7.10 -19.49
C ASN A 221 -2.59 8.03 -20.51
N THR A 222 -2.38 9.31 -20.19
CA THR A 222 -1.74 10.26 -21.12
C THR A 222 -0.21 10.12 -21.16
N TYR A 223 0.44 9.98 -20.00
CA TYR A 223 1.90 10.06 -19.89
C TYR A 223 2.60 8.71 -19.78
N GLN A 224 1.87 7.65 -19.41
CA GLN A 224 2.35 6.26 -19.41
C GLN A 224 1.24 5.32 -19.95
N PRO A 225 0.85 5.42 -21.24
CA PRO A 225 -0.33 4.75 -21.78
C PRO A 225 -0.40 3.25 -21.47
N GLY A 226 -1.54 2.82 -20.93
CA GLY A 226 -1.77 1.41 -20.58
C GLY A 226 -1.01 0.91 -19.34
N SER A 227 -0.36 1.81 -18.56
CA SER A 227 0.18 1.49 -17.22
C SER A 227 -0.87 1.53 -16.11
N VAL A 228 -2.07 2.06 -16.37
CA VAL A 228 -3.21 2.05 -15.43
C VAL A 228 -4.36 1.23 -16.02
N ALA A 229 -5.09 0.53 -15.16
CA ALA A 229 -6.39 -0.03 -15.48
C ALA A 229 -7.38 0.20 -14.33
N LEU A 230 -8.58 0.66 -14.69
CA LEU A 230 -9.77 0.60 -13.85
C LEU A 230 -10.50 -0.70 -14.20
N PHE A 231 -10.83 -1.53 -13.23
CA PHE A 231 -11.70 -2.70 -13.42
C PHE A 231 -12.97 -2.53 -12.59
N LEU A 232 -14.12 -2.91 -13.16
CA LEU A 232 -15.41 -2.94 -12.48
C LEU A 232 -15.97 -4.35 -12.52
N ALA A 233 -16.41 -4.84 -11.36
CA ALA A 233 -17.23 -6.04 -11.20
C ALA A 233 -18.70 -5.63 -11.07
N GLU A 234 -19.52 -6.10 -12.00
CA GLU A 234 -20.90 -5.67 -12.20
C GLU A 234 -21.87 -6.85 -12.14
N PHE A 235 -23.09 -6.60 -11.68
CA PHE A 235 -24.22 -7.52 -11.79
C PHE A 235 -25.42 -6.73 -12.29
N GLU A 236 -26.15 -7.23 -13.29
CA GLU A 236 -27.26 -6.50 -13.96
C GLU A 236 -26.84 -5.10 -14.47
N GLY A 237 -25.56 -4.92 -14.86
CA GLY A 237 -25.02 -3.61 -15.25
C GLY A 237 -24.80 -2.62 -14.10
N ARG A 238 -24.96 -3.05 -12.84
CA ARG A 238 -24.69 -2.25 -11.63
C ARG A 238 -23.28 -2.55 -11.09
N PRO A 239 -22.37 -1.55 -11.01
CA PRO A 239 -21.07 -1.72 -10.34
C PRO A 239 -21.18 -2.04 -8.85
N LEU A 240 -20.66 -3.21 -8.46
CA LEU A 240 -20.66 -3.70 -7.08
C LEU A 240 -19.28 -3.53 -6.41
N ALA A 241 -18.20 -3.71 -7.16
CA ALA A 241 -16.84 -3.48 -6.71
C ALA A 241 -15.97 -2.98 -7.86
N ALA A 242 -14.93 -2.21 -7.56
CA ALA A 242 -14.02 -1.68 -8.56
C ALA A 242 -12.62 -1.45 -7.99
N VAL A 243 -11.60 -1.56 -8.83
CA VAL A 243 -10.19 -1.33 -8.45
C VAL A 243 -9.47 -0.53 -9.53
N MET A 244 -8.55 0.34 -9.13
CA MET A 244 -7.63 1.04 -10.02
C MET A 244 -6.21 0.58 -9.69
N VAL A 245 -5.58 -0.06 -10.67
CA VAL A 245 -4.28 -0.74 -10.54
C VAL A 245 -3.27 -0.17 -11.52
N PHE A 246 -2.00 -0.20 -11.12
CA PHE A 246 -0.91 0.50 -11.81
C PHE A 246 0.29 -0.41 -12.01
N ALA A 247 0.77 -0.56 -13.23
CA ALA A 247 1.94 -1.35 -13.61
C ALA A 247 3.17 -0.46 -13.80
N TRP A 248 4.28 -0.78 -13.14
CA TRP A 248 5.56 -0.10 -13.28
C TRP A 248 6.70 -1.11 -13.26
N GLY A 249 7.39 -1.24 -14.39
CA GLY A 249 8.42 -2.27 -14.58
C GLY A 249 7.89 -3.67 -14.27
N GLN A 250 8.57 -4.37 -13.35
CA GLN A 250 8.24 -5.75 -12.98
C GLN A 250 7.11 -5.87 -11.94
N GLN A 251 6.50 -4.78 -11.47
CA GLN A 251 5.45 -4.83 -10.44
C GLN A 251 4.18 -4.10 -10.89
N ALA A 252 3.01 -4.66 -10.56
CA ALA A 252 1.75 -3.92 -10.54
C ALA A 252 1.24 -3.76 -9.10
N SER A 253 0.73 -2.57 -8.73
CA SER A 253 0.28 -2.24 -7.38
C SER A 253 -1.21 -1.91 -7.30
N TYR A 254 -1.86 -2.45 -6.27
CA TYR A 254 -3.26 -2.21 -5.92
C TYR A 254 -3.42 -0.98 -5.01
N LEU A 255 -3.33 0.21 -5.61
CA LEU A 255 -3.37 1.47 -4.83
C LEU A 255 -4.79 1.89 -4.40
N TYR A 256 -5.81 1.66 -5.24
CA TYR A 256 -7.18 2.09 -4.94
C TYR A 256 -8.20 1.00 -5.26
N GLY A 257 -9.18 0.82 -4.38
CA GLY A 257 -10.33 -0.02 -4.68
C GLY A 257 -11.43 0.04 -3.63
N ALA A 258 -12.61 -0.38 -4.06
CA ALA A 258 -13.85 -0.17 -3.34
C ALA A 258 -14.85 -1.30 -3.62
N SER A 259 -15.81 -1.45 -2.70
CA SER A 259 -16.97 -2.32 -2.88
C SER A 259 -18.16 -1.80 -2.09
N GLY A 260 -19.34 -1.87 -2.71
CA GLY A 260 -20.60 -1.53 -2.06
C GLY A 260 -21.03 -2.55 -1.00
N ASP A 261 -22.23 -2.31 -0.49
CA ASP A 261 -22.88 -3.17 0.52
C ASP A 261 -23.90 -4.12 -0.11
N GLU A 262 -24.41 -3.78 -1.29
CA GLU A 262 -25.25 -4.61 -2.15
C GLU A 262 -24.49 -5.84 -2.67
N GLU A 263 -25.21 -6.95 -2.84
CA GLU A 263 -24.75 -8.16 -3.54
C GLU A 263 -23.40 -8.75 -3.08
N ARG A 264 -22.92 -8.44 -1.87
CA ARG A 264 -21.67 -9.00 -1.30
C ARG A 264 -21.61 -10.54 -1.36
N GLN A 265 -22.76 -11.22 -1.26
CA GLN A 265 -22.89 -12.67 -1.43
C GLN A 265 -22.48 -13.19 -2.82
N ARG A 266 -22.31 -12.31 -3.81
CA ARG A 266 -21.78 -12.61 -5.15
C ARG A 266 -20.26 -12.46 -5.26
N MET A 267 -19.56 -12.11 -4.17
CA MET A 267 -18.09 -12.03 -4.10
C MET A 267 -17.42 -11.13 -5.17
N PRO A 268 -17.96 -9.95 -5.53
CA PRO A 268 -17.45 -9.12 -6.63
C PRO A 268 -16.00 -8.63 -6.41
N THR A 269 -15.58 -8.44 -5.16
CA THR A 269 -14.20 -8.10 -4.80
C THR A 269 -13.18 -9.17 -5.19
N TYR A 270 -13.57 -10.44 -5.18
CA TYR A 270 -12.70 -11.55 -5.60
C TYR A 270 -12.59 -11.61 -7.13
N ALA A 271 -13.70 -11.34 -7.83
CA ALA A 271 -13.74 -11.27 -9.29
C ALA A 271 -12.82 -10.16 -9.84
N VAL A 272 -12.96 -8.94 -9.30
CA VAL A 272 -12.22 -7.78 -9.78
C VAL A 272 -10.71 -7.87 -9.49
N GLN A 273 -10.32 -8.45 -8.35
CA GLN A 273 -8.92 -8.72 -8.05
C GLN A 273 -8.33 -9.80 -8.95
N TRP A 274 -9.10 -10.83 -9.32
CA TRP A 274 -8.64 -11.83 -10.27
C TRP A 274 -8.43 -11.25 -11.68
N ALA A 275 -9.28 -10.32 -12.13
CA ALA A 275 -9.03 -9.56 -13.35
C ALA A 275 -7.75 -8.72 -13.29
N ALA A 276 -7.51 -8.02 -12.17
CA ALA A 276 -6.28 -7.25 -11.96
C ALA A 276 -5.01 -8.12 -11.95
N VAL A 277 -5.04 -9.32 -11.36
CA VAL A 277 -3.93 -10.29 -11.38
C VAL A 277 -3.63 -10.77 -12.80
N GLN A 278 -4.66 -11.09 -13.60
CA GLN A 278 -4.51 -11.48 -14.99
C GLN A 278 -3.89 -10.35 -15.83
N TRP A 279 -4.42 -9.14 -15.70
CA TRP A 279 -3.89 -7.93 -16.36
C TRP A 279 -2.44 -7.62 -15.96
N ALA A 280 -2.09 -7.74 -14.68
CA ALA A 280 -0.71 -7.52 -14.23
C ALA A 280 0.27 -8.50 -14.88
N LYS A 281 -0.13 -9.78 -15.04
CA LYS A 281 0.67 -10.78 -15.76
C LYS A 281 0.72 -10.51 -17.27
N GLU A 282 -0.37 -10.06 -17.88
CA GLU A 282 -0.43 -9.64 -19.29
C GLU A 282 0.52 -8.47 -19.57
N LYS A 283 0.67 -7.53 -18.62
CA LYS A 283 1.64 -6.42 -18.66
C LYS A 283 3.10 -6.86 -18.44
N GLY A 284 3.36 -8.15 -18.23
CA GLY A 284 4.71 -8.69 -18.01
C GLY A 284 5.26 -8.45 -16.60
N CYS A 285 4.43 -8.02 -15.63
CA CYS A 285 4.88 -7.89 -14.25
C CYS A 285 5.14 -9.27 -13.63
N THR A 286 6.20 -9.37 -12.82
CA THR A 286 6.53 -10.58 -12.03
C THR A 286 5.86 -10.59 -10.66
N TYR A 287 5.37 -9.45 -10.18
CA TYR A 287 4.65 -9.33 -8.91
C TYR A 287 3.38 -8.48 -9.02
N TYR A 288 2.33 -8.90 -8.29
CA TYR A 288 1.17 -8.06 -7.98
C TYR A 288 1.19 -7.73 -6.48
N ASP A 289 1.50 -6.48 -6.19
CA ASP A 289 1.56 -5.91 -4.85
C ASP A 289 0.16 -5.48 -4.41
N LEU A 290 -0.42 -6.23 -3.48
CA LEU A 290 -1.75 -5.96 -2.93
C LEU A 290 -1.77 -4.71 -2.03
N TRP A 291 -0.64 -4.03 -1.81
CA TRP A 291 -0.47 -2.88 -0.92
C TRP A 291 -0.80 -3.20 0.56
N GLY A 292 -0.73 -2.17 1.40
CA GLY A 292 -0.73 -2.23 2.87
C GLY A 292 -1.59 -3.28 3.58
N VAL A 293 -0.96 -3.96 4.53
CA VAL A 293 -1.57 -4.81 5.58
C VAL A 293 -1.19 -4.24 6.96
N PRO A 294 -1.76 -4.70 8.10
CA PRO A 294 -1.30 -4.27 9.42
C PRO A 294 0.20 -4.53 9.60
N ASP A 295 0.93 -3.59 10.21
CA ASP A 295 2.33 -3.82 10.56
C ASP A 295 2.46 -4.57 11.89
N ALA A 296 2.03 -5.83 11.85
CA ALA A 296 2.24 -6.84 12.87
C ALA A 296 3.09 -7.98 12.28
N GLU A 297 3.81 -8.74 13.11
CA GLU A 297 4.63 -9.85 12.60
C GLU A 297 3.75 -11.03 12.08
N PRO A 298 4.24 -11.86 11.13
CA PRO A 298 3.42 -12.83 10.40
C PRO A 298 2.65 -13.82 11.29
N GLU A 299 3.23 -14.18 12.42
CA GLU A 299 2.66 -15.08 13.42
C GLU A 299 1.44 -14.43 14.10
N GLN A 300 1.54 -13.15 14.43
CA GLN A 300 0.41 -12.37 14.98
C GLN A 300 -0.67 -12.14 13.91
N LEU A 301 -0.25 -11.86 12.66
CA LEU A 301 -1.16 -11.72 11.52
C LEU A 301 -2.01 -12.98 11.30
N GLU A 302 -1.41 -14.17 11.30
CA GLU A 302 -2.17 -15.42 11.16
C GLU A 302 -2.88 -15.87 12.45
N ALA A 303 -2.51 -15.38 13.64
CA ALA A 303 -3.21 -15.67 14.89
C ALA A 303 -4.47 -14.82 15.12
N GLU A 304 -4.47 -13.54 14.75
CA GLU A 304 -5.50 -12.59 15.15
C GLU A 304 -6.54 -12.24 14.06
N PHE A 305 -6.30 -12.59 12.79
CA PHE A 305 -7.12 -12.11 11.65
C PHE A 305 -8.61 -12.49 11.66
N GLU A 306 -9.01 -13.53 12.39
CA GLU A 306 -10.43 -13.92 12.52
C GLU A 306 -11.16 -13.08 13.57
N ASN A 307 -10.45 -12.61 14.59
CA ASN A 307 -11.02 -11.94 15.76
C ASN A 307 -10.85 -10.42 15.73
N ARG A 308 -9.89 -9.90 14.95
CA ARG A 308 -9.67 -8.45 14.78
C ARG A 308 -10.27 -7.91 13.50
N GLU A 309 -10.88 -6.73 13.62
CA GLU A 309 -11.49 -5.99 12.51
C GLU A 309 -10.99 -4.53 12.44
N ASP A 310 -10.19 -4.10 13.42
CA ASP A 310 -9.65 -2.74 13.52
C ASP A 310 -8.63 -2.41 12.43
N GLY A 311 -8.51 -1.13 12.06
CA GLY A 311 -7.52 -0.65 11.10
C GLY A 311 -7.51 -1.43 9.78
N LEU A 312 -6.42 -2.14 9.50
CA LEU A 312 -6.24 -2.95 8.29
C LEU A 312 -6.52 -4.46 8.49
N TRP A 313 -7.01 -4.91 9.65
CA TRP A 313 -7.19 -6.35 9.92
C TRP A 313 -8.26 -6.99 9.04
N GLY A 314 -9.39 -6.32 8.82
CA GLY A 314 -10.40 -6.77 7.84
C GLY A 314 -9.87 -6.80 6.40
N VAL A 315 -8.95 -5.89 6.06
CA VAL A 315 -8.27 -5.85 4.76
C VAL A 315 -7.26 -6.99 4.61
N TYR A 316 -6.53 -7.32 5.68
CA TYR A 316 -5.63 -8.48 5.73
C TYR A 316 -6.40 -9.81 5.58
N ARG A 317 -7.53 -9.96 6.28
CA ARG A 317 -8.42 -11.14 6.19
C ARG A 317 -8.85 -11.43 4.74
N PHE A 318 -9.02 -10.40 3.91
CA PHE A 318 -9.23 -10.51 2.48
C PHE A 318 -7.94 -10.84 1.71
N LYS A 319 -6.90 -10.00 1.85
CA LYS A 319 -5.63 -10.13 1.09
C LYS A 319 -4.93 -11.47 1.29
N ARG A 320 -4.87 -12.00 2.52
CA ARG A 320 -4.24 -13.31 2.84
C ARG A 320 -4.79 -14.48 2.03
N GLY A 321 -5.99 -14.35 1.48
CA GLY A 321 -6.59 -15.36 0.61
C GLY A 321 -5.88 -15.53 -0.73
N PHE A 322 -5.19 -14.50 -1.24
CA PHE A 322 -4.47 -14.51 -2.52
C PHE A 322 -3.07 -15.14 -2.42
N ASN A 323 -2.63 -15.55 -1.22
CA ASN A 323 -1.38 -16.27 -0.98
C ASN A 323 -0.10 -15.54 -1.46
N GLY A 324 -0.09 -14.21 -1.37
CA GLY A 324 1.13 -13.42 -1.58
C GLY A 324 2.08 -13.46 -0.38
N ALA A 325 3.37 -13.30 -0.63
CA ALA A 325 4.40 -13.23 0.40
C ALA A 325 4.30 -11.92 1.18
N ILE A 326 4.36 -11.97 2.51
CA ILE A 326 4.47 -10.79 3.36
C ILE A 326 5.89 -10.25 3.29
N ARG A 327 6.03 -8.97 2.97
CA ARG A 327 7.29 -8.22 3.09
C ARG A 327 7.06 -6.93 3.86
N ARG A 328 8.08 -6.51 4.63
CA ARG A 328 8.06 -5.24 5.35
C ARG A 328 9.26 -4.40 4.94
N THR A 329 9.04 -3.13 4.64
CA THR A 329 10.12 -2.17 4.45
C THR A 329 10.80 -1.85 5.78
N VAL A 330 11.94 -1.15 5.73
CA VAL A 330 12.63 -0.61 6.91
C VAL A 330 11.74 0.38 7.69
N GLY A 331 10.91 1.17 7.01
CA GLY A 331 9.99 2.17 7.58
C GLY A 331 10.43 3.61 7.26
N ALA A 332 10.00 4.57 8.10
CA ALA A 332 10.27 6.00 7.89
C ALA A 332 11.40 6.54 8.79
N ALA A 333 12.26 7.38 8.22
CA ALA A 333 13.26 8.15 8.95
C ALA A 333 13.16 9.66 8.60
N ASP A 334 13.46 10.54 9.57
CA ASP A 334 13.39 12.00 9.41
C ASP A 334 14.80 12.62 9.43
N ARG A 335 15.16 13.40 8.41
CA ARG A 335 16.27 14.40 8.46
C ARG A 335 15.69 15.73 8.94
N VAL A 336 16.29 16.36 9.95
CA VAL A 336 15.72 17.55 10.61
C VAL A 336 16.67 18.75 10.54
N TYR A 337 16.25 19.77 9.80
CA TYR A 337 17.03 21.01 9.62
C TYR A 337 16.58 22.13 10.58
N ASN A 338 15.35 22.06 11.11
CA ASN A 338 14.85 23.01 12.11
C ASN A 338 14.06 22.32 13.23
N ASN A 339 14.73 22.18 14.38
CA ASN A 339 14.21 21.53 15.59
C ASN A 339 12.93 22.16 16.17
N LEU A 340 12.71 23.47 16.02
CA LEU A 340 11.50 24.13 16.52
C LEU A 340 10.29 23.74 15.66
N THR A 341 10.44 23.81 14.34
CA THR A 341 9.38 23.38 13.41
C THR A 341 9.12 21.86 13.47
N TYR A 342 10.14 21.05 13.73
CA TYR A 342 9.98 19.61 13.93
C TYR A 342 9.24 19.27 15.23
N ARG A 343 9.51 19.99 16.33
CA ARG A 343 8.72 19.88 17.57
C ARG A 343 7.26 20.27 17.34
N LEU A 344 6.99 21.33 16.57
CA LEU A 344 5.63 21.75 16.21
C LEU A 344 4.89 20.70 15.35
N TYR A 345 5.58 20.08 14.39
CA TYR A 345 5.06 18.98 13.58
C TYR A 345 4.65 17.78 14.45
N LYS A 346 5.56 17.27 15.29
CA LYS A 346 5.26 16.14 16.19
C LYS A 346 4.18 16.46 17.22
N TRP A 347 4.12 17.70 17.72
CA TRP A 347 3.07 18.16 18.63
C TRP A 347 1.68 18.22 17.97
N ARG A 348 1.58 18.61 16.69
CA ARG A 348 0.32 18.50 15.94
C ARG A 348 -0.09 17.04 15.75
N GLY A 349 0.88 16.12 15.62
CA GLY A 349 0.61 14.68 15.52
C GLY A 349 0.06 14.06 16.79
N ALA A 350 0.74 14.28 17.92
CA ALA A 350 0.32 13.77 19.22
C ALA A 350 -1.10 14.24 19.64
N ARG A 351 -1.64 15.29 19.03
CA ARG A 351 -3.00 15.81 19.25
C ARG A 351 -4.02 15.37 18.20
N GLY A 352 -3.60 14.75 17.09
CA GLY A 352 -4.45 14.33 15.97
C GLY A 352 -4.79 12.84 15.93
N GLY A 353 -4.30 12.04 16.90
CA GLY A 353 -4.38 10.57 16.85
C GLY A 353 -3.23 9.90 16.09
N GLY A 354 -2.16 10.64 15.79
CA GLY A 354 -1.01 10.22 14.99
C GLY A 354 -0.42 11.43 14.25
N THR A 355 0.84 11.35 13.77
CA THR A 355 1.45 12.37 12.89
C THR A 355 0.45 12.94 11.88
N PRO A 356 0.31 14.27 11.74
CA PRO A 356 -0.72 14.83 10.88
C PRO A 356 -0.46 14.32 9.47
N PRO A 357 -1.40 13.56 8.86
CA PRO A 357 -1.11 12.87 7.62
C PRO A 357 -0.70 13.91 6.57
N LEU A 358 0.47 13.75 5.95
CA LEU A 358 0.76 14.49 4.73
C LEU A 358 -0.28 14.01 3.72
N PRO A 359 -1.25 14.85 3.34
CA PRO A 359 -2.64 14.42 3.38
C PRO A 359 -2.96 13.32 2.36
N ALA A 360 -3.27 12.12 2.88
CA ALA A 360 -3.90 11.05 2.11
C ALA A 360 -5.37 11.39 1.74
N GLY A 361 -5.98 12.37 2.40
CA GLY A 361 -7.20 13.03 1.95
C GLY A 361 -6.88 14.41 1.36
N GLU A 362 -6.65 14.50 0.05
CA GLU A 362 -6.33 15.77 -0.62
C GLU A 362 -7.61 16.61 -0.84
N THR A 363 -8.09 17.22 0.24
CA THR A 363 -9.37 17.96 0.29
C THR A 363 -9.27 19.38 -0.26
N GLY A 364 -9.89 19.62 -1.42
CA GLY A 364 -10.48 20.93 -1.78
C GLY A 364 -9.57 22.15 -1.75
N GLY A 365 -8.54 22.19 -2.60
CA GLY A 365 -7.85 23.44 -2.97
C GLY A 365 -8.50 24.09 -4.19
N THR A 366 -8.27 25.39 -4.41
CA THR A 366 -8.59 26.06 -5.68
C THR A 366 -7.68 25.52 -6.78
N PHE A 367 -8.26 24.78 -7.72
CA PHE A 367 -7.50 24.18 -8.83
C PHE A 367 -7.04 25.27 -9.82
N PRO A 368 -5.77 25.28 -10.25
CA PRO A 368 -5.40 26.01 -11.46
C PRO A 368 -6.15 25.38 -12.65
N ALA A 369 -6.53 26.20 -13.63
CA ALA A 369 -7.21 25.71 -14.83
C ALA A 369 -6.35 24.66 -15.54
N ASP A 370 -7.00 23.61 -16.05
CA ASP A 370 -6.31 22.61 -16.87
C ASP A 370 -5.82 23.30 -18.16
N PRO A 371 -4.52 23.18 -18.53
CA PRO A 371 -4.01 23.73 -19.79
C PRO A 371 -4.73 23.04 -20.96
N PRO A 372 -4.91 23.72 -22.11
CA PRO A 372 -5.58 23.12 -23.25
C PRO A 372 -4.89 21.82 -23.66
N HIS A 373 -5.69 20.79 -23.90
CA HIS A 373 -5.20 19.56 -24.52
C HIS A 373 -4.55 19.91 -25.87
N PRO A 374 -3.44 19.26 -26.28
CA PRO A 374 -2.90 19.46 -27.61
C PRO A 374 -3.96 19.04 -28.63
N GLU A 375 -4.42 19.98 -29.44
CA GLU A 375 -5.47 19.71 -30.44
C GLU A 375 -4.97 18.66 -31.45
N THR A 376 -5.60 17.50 -31.45
CA THR A 376 -5.50 16.56 -32.57
C THR A 376 -6.16 17.20 -33.78
N ALA A 377 -5.36 17.78 -34.68
CA ALA A 377 -5.85 18.46 -35.87
C ALA A 377 -6.83 17.56 -36.65
N PRO A 378 -8.03 18.07 -37.04
CA PRO A 378 -9.00 17.27 -37.76
C PRO A 378 -8.46 16.89 -39.15
N PRO A 379 -8.74 15.67 -39.64
CA PRO A 379 -8.30 15.26 -40.97
C PRO A 379 -8.94 16.15 -42.04
N GLY A 380 -8.11 16.77 -42.89
CA GLY A 380 -8.55 17.68 -43.94
C GLY A 380 -9.47 16.97 -44.95
N GLY A 381 -10.69 17.51 -45.13
CA GLY A 381 -11.67 16.93 -46.06
C GLY A 381 -11.28 17.14 -47.52
N ALA A 382 -11.12 16.04 -48.27
CA ALA A 382 -11.12 16.07 -49.72
C ALA A 382 -12.57 16.25 -50.25
N PRO A 383 -12.78 16.98 -51.36
CA PRO A 383 -14.13 17.33 -51.83
C PRO A 383 -14.85 16.15 -52.52
N SER A 384 -16.16 16.05 -52.28
CA SER A 384 -17.02 15.05 -52.94
C SER A 384 -17.21 15.32 -54.44
N PRO A 385 -17.10 14.30 -55.32
CA PRO A 385 -17.52 14.41 -56.72
C PRO A 385 -19.05 14.38 -56.87
N GLY A 386 -19.54 14.85 -58.02
CA GLY A 386 -20.97 15.05 -58.30
C GLY A 386 -21.77 13.79 -58.69
N ARG A 387 -23.07 14.00 -58.95
CA ARG A 387 -24.03 12.95 -59.36
C ARG A 387 -23.66 12.26 -60.69
N PRO A 388 -24.07 10.99 -60.87
CA PRO A 388 -23.69 10.18 -62.04
C PRO A 388 -24.53 10.46 -63.29
N ALA A 389 -23.96 10.12 -64.45
CA ALA A 389 -24.65 9.96 -65.73
C ALA A 389 -24.42 8.54 -66.30
N ARG A 390 -25.35 8.06 -67.12
CA ARG A 390 -25.33 6.73 -67.78
C ARG A 390 -24.04 6.48 -68.59
N ALA A 391 -23.52 5.25 -68.57
CA ALA A 391 -23.75 4.28 -69.67
C ALA A 391 -23.14 2.87 -69.39
N THR A 392 -23.73 1.86 -70.05
CA THR A 392 -23.15 0.57 -70.51
C THR A 392 -22.09 -0.18 -69.69
N LEU A 393 -22.45 -1.42 -69.29
CA LEU A 393 -21.54 -2.57 -69.25
C LEU A 393 -21.11 -2.94 -70.68
N PRO A 394 -19.97 -3.63 -70.86
CA PRO A 394 -20.05 -5.09 -71.03
C PRO A 394 -19.04 -5.88 -70.16
N ALA A 395 -19.11 -7.21 -70.26
CA ALA A 395 -18.34 -8.18 -69.47
C ALA A 395 -16.87 -8.36 -69.94
N GLY A 396 -16.02 -8.95 -69.08
CA GLY A 396 -14.72 -9.48 -69.49
C GLY A 396 -13.76 -9.86 -68.35
N GLU A 397 -13.47 -11.16 -68.25
CA GLU A 397 -12.22 -11.78 -67.77
C GLU A 397 -11.94 -11.93 -66.25
N GLU A 398 -10.99 -12.83 -65.97
CA GLU A 398 -10.87 -13.60 -64.71
C GLU A 398 -9.56 -13.30 -63.94
N GLY A 399 -9.58 -13.59 -62.64
CA GLY A 399 -8.43 -14.22 -61.96
C GLY A 399 -7.16 -13.40 -61.71
N ALA A 400 -7.10 -12.72 -60.56
CA ALA A 400 -5.82 -12.46 -59.87
C ALA A 400 -6.01 -12.36 -58.34
N ALA A 401 -5.57 -13.38 -57.59
CA ALA A 401 -5.52 -13.32 -56.13
C ALA A 401 -4.23 -12.62 -55.69
N VAL A 402 -4.31 -11.33 -55.34
CA VAL A 402 -3.14 -10.58 -54.82
C VAL A 402 -2.89 -10.99 -53.37
N SER A 403 -1.83 -11.79 -53.17
CA SER A 403 -1.37 -12.19 -51.84
C SER A 403 -0.73 -11.00 -51.10
N LEU A 404 -1.12 -10.79 -49.84
CA LEU A 404 -0.44 -9.82 -48.96
C LEU A 404 0.91 -10.41 -48.51
N PRO A 405 2.01 -9.63 -48.50
CA PRO A 405 3.30 -10.13 -48.07
C PRO A 405 3.29 -10.50 -46.57
N PRO A 406 3.95 -11.59 -46.16
CA PRO A 406 4.06 -11.96 -44.76
C PRO A 406 4.90 -10.93 -43.98
N PRO A 407 4.66 -10.77 -42.66
CA PRO A 407 5.45 -9.86 -41.83
C PRO A 407 6.92 -10.32 -41.74
N PRO A 408 7.87 -9.39 -41.53
CA PRO A 408 9.28 -9.73 -41.39
C PRO A 408 9.53 -10.62 -40.15
N PRO A 409 10.50 -11.55 -40.21
CA PRO A 409 10.79 -12.48 -39.12
C PRO A 409 11.28 -11.74 -37.87
N ALA A 410 10.83 -12.20 -36.69
CA ALA A 410 11.25 -11.64 -35.42
C ALA A 410 12.74 -11.89 -35.15
N VAL A 411 13.47 -10.86 -34.73
CA VAL A 411 14.88 -10.96 -34.35
C VAL A 411 14.96 -11.65 -32.97
N VAL A 412 15.27 -12.95 -32.99
CA VAL A 412 15.49 -13.74 -31.77
C VAL A 412 16.83 -13.33 -31.15
N ALA A 413 16.79 -12.78 -29.94
CA ALA A 413 18.00 -12.54 -29.15
C ALA A 413 18.62 -13.89 -28.71
N PRO A 414 19.95 -14.06 -28.74
CA PRO A 414 20.59 -15.30 -28.32
C PRO A 414 20.41 -15.52 -26.80
N PRO A 415 20.30 -16.79 -26.34
CA PRO A 415 20.10 -17.10 -24.93
C PRO A 415 21.33 -16.72 -24.09
N PRO A 416 21.15 -16.37 -22.80
CA PRO A 416 22.25 -16.04 -21.90
C PRO A 416 23.15 -17.26 -21.63
N ASN A 417 24.46 -17.01 -21.58
CA ASN A 417 25.45 -18.04 -21.27
C ASN A 417 25.30 -18.60 -19.84
N GLY A 418 25.65 -19.88 -19.68
CA GLY A 418 25.60 -20.59 -18.41
C GLY A 418 26.62 -20.10 -17.35
N PRO A 419 26.57 -20.66 -16.12
CA PRO A 419 27.34 -20.17 -14.98
C PRO A 419 28.87 -20.31 -15.19
N PRO A 420 29.67 -19.38 -14.61
CA PRO A 420 31.10 -19.28 -14.90
C PRO A 420 31.90 -20.46 -14.34
N GLN A 421 32.73 -21.07 -15.19
CA GLN A 421 33.68 -22.10 -14.76
C GLN A 421 34.85 -21.50 -13.96
N ARG A 422 35.30 -22.21 -12.92
CA ARG A 422 36.52 -21.86 -12.17
C ARG A 422 37.75 -21.99 -13.07
N GLN A 423 38.41 -20.89 -13.38
CA GLN A 423 39.76 -20.92 -13.94
C GLN A 423 40.78 -21.33 -12.87
N THR A 424 41.47 -22.45 -13.08
CA THR A 424 42.65 -22.84 -12.30
C THR A 424 43.89 -22.13 -12.83
N ARG A 425 44.67 -21.50 -11.94
CA ARG A 425 45.97 -20.89 -12.32
C ARG A 425 47.01 -21.99 -12.65
N PRO A 426 47.83 -21.83 -13.70
CA PRO A 426 49.01 -22.68 -13.90
C PRO A 426 50.11 -22.36 -12.88
N PRO A 427 50.99 -23.33 -12.56
CA PRO A 427 52.13 -23.12 -11.67
C PRO A 427 53.29 -22.37 -12.35
N PRO A 428 54.16 -21.67 -11.60
CA PRO A 428 55.36 -21.01 -12.14
C PRO A 428 56.48 -22.01 -12.50
N PRO A 429 57.36 -21.69 -13.47
CA PRO A 429 58.50 -22.53 -13.85
C PRO A 429 59.67 -22.44 -12.85
N ASN A 430 60.38 -23.55 -12.66
CA ASN A 430 61.54 -23.65 -11.75
C ASN A 430 62.85 -23.13 -12.37
N ALA A 431 63.62 -22.35 -11.61
CA ALA A 431 64.98 -21.91 -11.97
C ALA A 431 66.02 -22.20 -10.86
N ARG A 432 66.75 -23.30 -11.07
CA ARG A 432 68.00 -23.83 -10.44
C ARG A 432 68.77 -23.01 -9.38
N LEU A 433 68.89 -23.62 -8.19
CA LEU A 433 70.14 -23.98 -7.47
C LEU A 433 71.30 -22.96 -7.27
N SER A 434 71.45 -22.47 -6.03
CA SER A 434 72.71 -22.23 -5.27
C SER A 434 72.35 -21.77 -3.84
N GLY A 435 73.05 -22.04 -2.71
CA GLY A 435 74.22 -22.87 -2.39
C GLY A 435 74.64 -22.66 -0.90
N ALA A 436 75.29 -23.64 -0.24
CA ALA A 436 75.70 -23.67 1.20
C ALA A 436 74.53 -23.69 2.23
N ARG A 437 74.47 -24.56 3.27
CA ARG A 437 75.33 -24.81 4.48
C ARG A 437 75.39 -23.58 5.42
N THR A 438 75.13 -23.62 6.74
CA THR A 438 75.18 -24.65 7.82
C THR A 438 74.17 -24.38 8.97
N ALA A 439 73.97 -25.17 10.06
CA ALA A 439 73.82 -26.63 10.28
C ALA A 439 73.62 -26.96 11.80
N ARG A 440 72.67 -27.86 12.17
CA ARG A 440 72.39 -28.42 13.54
C ARG A 440 71.81 -27.40 14.57
N ALA A 441 70.94 -27.72 15.56
CA ALA A 441 70.63 -28.99 16.24
C ALA A 441 69.21 -29.06 16.92
N ARG A 442 68.85 -30.27 17.38
CA ARG A 442 67.88 -30.67 18.45
C ARG A 442 68.58 -31.79 19.27
N PRO A 443 68.14 -32.26 20.46
CA PRO A 443 66.84 -32.16 21.15
C PRO A 443 66.99 -31.53 22.59
N ALA A 444 66.22 -31.75 23.68
CA ALA A 444 65.26 -32.80 24.08
C ALA A 444 64.35 -32.43 25.29
N ARG A 445 63.37 -33.31 25.60
CA ARG A 445 62.71 -33.68 26.90
C ARG A 445 62.52 -32.55 27.95
N GLY A 446 61.32 -32.23 28.47
CA GLY A 446 60.28 -33.09 29.11
C GLY A 446 60.10 -32.64 30.59
N PRO A 447 59.09 -33.07 31.40
CA PRO A 447 58.05 -34.09 31.17
C PRO A 447 56.59 -33.57 31.38
N ARG A 448 55.62 -34.51 31.44
CA ARG A 448 54.23 -34.31 31.93
C ARG A 448 54.11 -34.70 33.42
N PRO A 449 52.98 -34.34 34.08
CA PRO A 449 52.16 -35.39 34.71
C PRO A 449 50.74 -35.50 34.10
N ALA A 450 49.93 -36.44 34.60
CA ALA A 450 48.65 -36.89 34.02
C ALA A 450 47.55 -37.00 35.13
N PRO A 451 46.33 -37.53 34.87
CA PRO A 451 45.09 -37.06 35.53
C PRO A 451 44.64 -37.85 36.79
N GLY A 452 43.63 -37.31 37.48
CA GLY A 452 42.84 -37.98 38.53
C GLY A 452 41.34 -37.67 38.41
N GLY A 453 40.48 -38.55 38.95
CA GLY A 453 39.01 -38.49 38.85
C GLY A 453 38.25 -38.39 40.19
N PRO A 454 36.90 -38.50 40.17
CA PRO A 454 36.02 -38.28 41.34
C PRO A 454 35.84 -39.53 42.23
N PRO A 455 35.44 -39.38 43.51
CA PRO A 455 34.02 -39.47 43.93
C PRO A 455 33.62 -38.29 44.89
N ALA A 456 32.56 -38.23 45.72
CA ALA A 456 31.55 -39.21 46.22
C ALA A 456 30.16 -38.55 46.47
N ALA A 457 29.35 -39.03 47.43
CA ALA A 457 27.92 -38.69 47.61
C ALA A 457 27.38 -38.87 49.07
N ALA A 458 26.06 -38.75 49.25
CA ALA A 458 25.22 -38.89 50.48
C ALA A 458 25.13 -37.65 51.41
N GLY A 459 24.04 -37.40 52.16
CA GLY A 459 22.69 -38.03 52.30
C GLY A 459 21.97 -37.49 53.56
N GLY A 460 20.65 -37.62 53.81
CA GLY A 460 19.50 -38.12 53.04
C GLY A 460 18.23 -38.35 53.92
N ALA A 461 17.07 -38.69 53.32
CA ALA A 461 15.91 -39.45 53.89
C ALA A 461 15.06 -38.85 55.06
N PRO A 462 13.87 -39.41 55.41
CA PRO A 462 12.76 -39.95 54.57
C PRO A 462 11.32 -39.58 55.06
N GLY A 463 10.27 -39.99 54.32
CA GLY A 463 8.92 -40.26 54.91
C GLY A 463 7.68 -40.22 53.99
N GLY A 464 6.90 -41.31 53.94
CA GLY A 464 5.46 -41.30 53.56
C GLY A 464 5.04 -41.89 52.20
N ALA A 465 4.03 -42.76 52.20
CA ALA A 465 3.29 -43.38 51.07
C ALA A 465 1.87 -43.81 51.61
N PRO A 466 0.95 -44.53 50.90
CA PRO A 466 0.97 -45.08 49.53
C PRO A 466 -0.38 -44.96 48.73
N GLY A 467 -0.44 -45.60 47.53
CA GLY A 467 -1.68 -46.02 46.82
C GLY A 467 -1.94 -45.34 45.46
N GLY A 468 -2.34 -46.02 44.37
CA GLY A 468 -2.63 -47.46 44.17
C GLY A 468 -2.68 -47.85 42.66
N ALA A 469 -3.01 -49.13 42.36
CA ALA A 469 -2.97 -49.79 41.03
C ALA A 469 -3.93 -49.19 39.96
N GLY A 470 -3.81 -49.49 38.64
CA GLY A 470 -2.83 -50.29 37.88
C GLY A 470 -3.41 -50.88 36.58
N GLY A 471 -2.62 -51.66 35.82
CA GLY A 471 -3.12 -52.63 34.81
C GLY A 471 -3.20 -52.20 33.34
N GLY A 472 -2.65 -53.03 32.43
CA GLY A 472 -2.89 -53.01 30.97
C GLY A 472 -3.79 -54.20 30.53
N PRO A 473 -3.67 -54.79 29.32
CA PRO A 473 -2.58 -54.66 28.34
C PRO A 473 -3.02 -54.56 26.84
N VAL A 474 -2.12 -54.92 25.93
CA VAL A 474 -2.10 -54.70 24.46
C VAL A 474 -2.70 -55.87 23.64
N GLY A 475 -3.28 -55.58 22.47
CA GLY A 475 -3.58 -56.53 21.37
C GLY A 475 -4.69 -55.99 20.44
N GLY A 476 -4.78 -56.29 19.14
CA GLY A 476 -3.93 -57.09 18.23
C GLY A 476 -4.31 -56.80 16.76
N ALA A 477 -3.63 -57.42 15.78
CA ALA A 477 -3.70 -57.03 14.36
C ALA A 477 -4.83 -57.69 13.53
N GLY A 478 -5.22 -57.05 12.42
CA GLY A 478 -5.30 -57.72 11.11
C GLY A 478 -6.65 -57.79 10.35
N GLY A 479 -6.59 -57.43 9.06
CA GLY A 479 -7.20 -58.24 7.98
C GLY A 479 -8.54 -57.81 7.36
N GLY A 480 -8.53 -57.58 6.02
CA GLY A 480 -9.70 -57.60 5.15
C GLY A 480 -10.57 -56.32 5.13
N GLY A 481 -11.24 -55.94 4.04
CA GLY A 481 -11.24 -56.50 2.67
C GLY A 481 -12.63 -56.85 2.15
N GLY A 482 -13.25 -55.95 1.36
CA GLY A 482 -14.54 -56.19 0.71
C GLY A 482 -15.11 -54.92 0.07
N ALA A 483 -15.71 -55.03 -1.12
CA ALA A 483 -16.33 -53.93 -1.85
C ALA A 483 -17.81 -54.21 -2.11
N GLY A 484 -18.64 -53.17 -2.25
CA GLY A 484 -20.04 -53.32 -2.64
C GLY A 484 -20.89 -52.05 -2.52
N ALA A 485 -21.56 -51.67 -3.61
CA ALA A 485 -22.58 -50.63 -3.71
C ALA A 485 -23.29 -50.72 -5.09
N PRO A 486 -24.47 -50.12 -5.32
CA PRO A 486 -25.57 -49.74 -4.41
C PRO A 486 -26.82 -50.65 -4.67
N PRO A 487 -28.07 -50.32 -4.25
CA PRO A 487 -28.93 -49.37 -5.01
C PRO A 487 -29.98 -48.57 -4.17
N ALA A 488 -30.85 -47.82 -4.87
CA ALA A 488 -32.10 -47.15 -4.46
C ALA A 488 -33.11 -47.26 -5.65
N PRO A 489 -34.35 -46.67 -5.70
CA PRO A 489 -35.17 -45.86 -4.77
C PRO A 489 -36.51 -46.64 -4.48
N PRO A 490 -37.80 -46.15 -4.55
CA PRO A 490 -38.44 -44.81 -4.49
C PRO A 490 -39.71 -44.68 -3.57
N GLY A 491 -40.36 -43.50 -3.58
CA GLY A 491 -41.72 -43.22 -3.02
C GLY A 491 -41.77 -41.90 -2.23
N VAL A 492 -42.50 -40.81 -2.53
CA VAL A 492 -43.64 -40.43 -3.41
C VAL A 492 -45.04 -40.42 -2.75
N ALA A 493 -45.37 -39.31 -2.05
CA ALA A 493 -46.70 -38.69 -1.88
C ALA A 493 -46.55 -37.36 -1.07
N GLY A 494 -47.40 -36.32 -1.17
CA GLY A 494 -48.44 -36.02 -2.17
C GLY A 494 -49.58 -35.11 -1.64
N LEU A 495 -49.80 -33.94 -2.28
CA LEU A 495 -51.02 -33.08 -2.19
C LEU A 495 -51.26 -32.35 -0.83
N ARG A 496 -51.99 -31.21 -0.70
CA ARG A 496 -52.58 -30.24 -1.67
C ARG A 496 -52.90 -28.86 -1.02
N LEU A 497 -52.94 -27.81 -1.86
CA LEU A 497 -53.78 -26.59 -1.84
C LEU A 497 -54.06 -25.77 -0.56
N GLY A 498 -53.91 -24.44 -0.69
CA GLY A 498 -54.56 -23.41 0.13
C GLY A 498 -54.14 -22.02 -0.35
N GLY A 499 -55.08 -21.16 -0.75
CA GLY A 499 -54.79 -19.83 -1.32
C GLY A 499 -55.77 -18.74 -0.85
N TRP A 500 -55.71 -17.56 -1.48
CA TRP A 500 -56.31 -16.27 -1.07
C TRP A 500 -55.53 -15.56 0.06
N GLY A 501 -55.45 -14.22 0.12
CA GLY A 501 -55.80 -13.25 -0.94
C GLY A 501 -56.05 -11.81 -0.45
N GLY A 502 -55.25 -10.86 -0.93
CA GLY A 502 -55.56 -9.41 -0.97
C GLY A 502 -55.52 -8.62 0.36
N GLY A 503 -55.47 -7.28 0.24
CA GLY A 503 -55.69 -6.33 1.35
C GLY A 503 -54.59 -5.28 1.53
N ALA A 504 -54.89 -4.01 1.22
CA ALA A 504 -54.04 -2.86 1.53
C ALA A 504 -54.58 -2.09 2.76
N GLY A 505 -53.72 -1.40 3.51
CA GLY A 505 -54.16 -0.59 4.66
C GLY A 505 -53.07 0.26 5.29
N GLY A 506 -53.12 1.58 5.04
CA GLY A 506 -52.25 2.58 5.67
C GLY A 506 -52.67 3.00 7.09
N PRO A 507 -51.88 3.86 7.77
CA PRO A 507 -51.84 3.92 9.24
C PRO A 507 -52.72 5.02 9.87
N ARG A 508 -52.92 4.92 11.19
CA ARG A 508 -53.37 6.04 12.05
C ARG A 508 -52.57 6.14 13.36
N ARG A 509 -52.41 7.38 13.84
CA ARG A 509 -51.85 7.73 15.15
C ARG A 509 -52.95 7.79 16.21
N GLY A 510 -52.57 7.63 17.49
CA GLY A 510 -53.41 7.95 18.65
C GLY A 510 -52.53 8.20 19.88
N ALA A 511 -52.94 9.10 20.78
CA ALA A 511 -52.17 9.48 21.97
C ALA A 511 -53.07 9.81 23.17
N GLY A 512 -52.59 9.50 24.38
CA GLY A 512 -53.20 9.76 25.70
C GLY A 512 -52.35 9.02 26.74
N VAL A 513 -51.58 9.67 27.63
CA VAL A 513 -51.98 10.47 28.80
C VAL A 513 -52.65 9.61 29.88
N GLY A 514 -52.02 9.51 31.07
CA GLY A 514 -52.49 8.75 32.24
C GLY A 514 -53.57 9.47 33.06
N PRO A 515 -53.70 9.26 34.41
CA PRO A 515 -52.59 9.48 35.35
C PRO A 515 -52.62 8.67 36.70
N ARG A 516 -51.73 9.07 37.64
CA ARG A 516 -51.80 9.03 39.13
C ARG A 516 -50.81 8.11 39.91
N ARG A 517 -50.28 8.68 41.02
CA ARG A 517 -49.62 8.07 42.20
C ARG A 517 -50.51 8.30 43.44
N PRO A 518 -50.27 7.67 44.61
CA PRO A 518 -49.32 8.19 45.65
C PRO A 518 -48.46 7.05 46.28
N GLY A 519 -47.58 7.22 47.27
CA GLY A 519 -47.14 8.36 48.10
C GLY A 519 -45.67 8.15 48.60
N ARG A 520 -44.96 9.18 49.10
CA ARG A 520 -44.85 9.71 50.49
C ARG A 520 -43.85 8.96 51.42
N GLY A 521 -42.80 9.67 51.83
CA GLY A 521 -41.81 9.37 52.87
C GLY A 521 -40.85 10.57 53.03
N GLY A 522 -40.38 10.90 54.23
CA GLY A 522 -39.70 12.20 54.53
C GLY A 522 -38.42 12.11 55.38
N PRO A 523 -37.67 13.23 55.56
CA PRO A 523 -36.29 13.29 56.08
C PRO A 523 -36.22 13.79 57.55
N PRO A 524 -35.02 14.10 58.15
CA PRO A 524 -34.33 15.40 57.91
C PRO A 524 -32.76 15.41 58.03
N GLY A 525 -32.13 16.56 57.70
CA GLY A 525 -30.70 16.89 57.91
C GLY A 525 -29.95 17.32 56.63
N GLY A 526 -28.81 18.03 56.64
CA GLY A 526 -28.07 18.72 57.73
C GLY A 526 -26.77 19.40 57.22
N ALA A 527 -26.28 20.47 57.86
CA ALA A 527 -25.01 21.19 57.54
C ALA A 527 -24.52 22.05 58.74
N PRO A 528 -23.23 22.46 58.83
CA PRO A 528 -22.83 23.84 58.44
C PRO A 528 -21.36 24.03 57.92
N ARG A 529 -20.88 25.30 57.85
CA ARG A 529 -19.53 25.84 57.49
C ARG A 529 -19.20 27.05 58.43
N PRO A 530 -18.21 27.95 58.15
CA PRO A 530 -16.72 27.88 58.17
C PRO A 530 -16.13 28.83 59.26
N PRO A 531 -14.83 29.27 59.25
CA PRO A 531 -14.51 30.62 58.70
C PRO A 531 -13.04 30.95 58.22
N GLN A 532 -12.94 31.93 57.27
CA GLN A 532 -12.01 33.10 57.09
C GLN A 532 -10.45 33.00 57.22
N GLY A 533 -9.60 33.88 56.63
CA GLY A 533 -9.77 35.16 55.87
C GLY A 533 -9.04 35.21 54.49
N GLY A 534 -8.43 36.29 53.94
CA GLY A 534 -8.13 37.68 54.38
C GLY A 534 -7.81 38.66 53.20
N GLY A 535 -6.82 39.59 53.30
CA GLY A 535 -6.43 40.61 52.26
C GLY A 535 -5.11 41.37 52.59
N PRO A 536 -4.74 42.56 51.99
CA PRO A 536 -5.51 43.47 51.11
C PRO A 536 -4.79 44.30 49.96
N ALA A 537 -5.60 44.75 48.96
CA ALA A 537 -5.71 46.09 48.28
C ALA A 537 -4.56 46.95 47.63
N ALA A 538 -4.78 47.34 46.34
CA ALA A 538 -4.62 48.70 45.71
C ALA A 538 -5.27 48.71 44.28
N ARG A 539 -6.21 49.58 43.83
CA ARG A 539 -6.21 51.04 43.46
C ARG A 539 -5.35 51.40 42.20
N ARG A 540 -5.81 52.13 41.15
CA ARG A 540 -7.07 52.88 40.82
C ARG A 540 -7.38 52.94 39.29
N GLY A 541 -8.66 53.16 38.94
CA GLY A 541 -9.12 53.97 37.77
C GLY A 541 -9.17 53.30 36.38
N ALA A 542 -9.90 53.82 35.38
CA ALA A 542 -11.03 54.77 35.34
C ALA A 542 -11.78 54.64 33.98
N ALA A 543 -13.06 55.03 33.86
CA ALA A 543 -13.83 54.87 32.61
C ALA A 543 -14.99 55.88 32.47
N PRO A 544 -15.43 56.21 31.24
CA PRO A 544 -16.76 56.76 30.94
C PRO A 544 -17.75 55.69 30.43
N ARG A 545 -19.06 55.93 30.60
CA ARG A 545 -20.19 55.17 30.03
C ARG A 545 -20.69 55.88 28.75
N VAL A 546 -21.53 55.31 27.88
CA VAL A 546 -23.03 55.23 27.87
C VAL A 546 -23.41 54.84 26.41
N PRO A 547 -24.57 54.23 26.04
CA PRO A 547 -25.68 53.66 26.81
C PRO A 547 -25.81 52.12 26.64
N ALA A 548 -26.90 51.54 27.15
CA ALA A 548 -27.28 50.15 26.94
C ALA A 548 -28.57 50.03 26.11
N PHE A 549 -28.77 48.88 25.45
CA PHE A 549 -30.09 48.39 25.06
C PHE A 549 -30.28 46.95 25.56
N GLY A 550 -31.47 46.63 26.07
CA GLY A 550 -31.75 45.35 26.72
C GLY A 550 -32.38 44.32 25.80
N GLY A 551 -32.03 43.05 25.97
CA GLY A 551 -32.64 41.94 25.22
C GLY A 551 -32.18 40.57 25.73
N ARG A 552 -32.87 40.02 26.75
CA ARG A 552 -32.66 38.63 27.16
C ARG A 552 -33.42 37.71 26.22
N MET A 553 -32.71 36.92 25.42
CA MET A 553 -33.28 35.75 24.74
C MET A 553 -32.42 34.51 25.05
N ARG A 554 -33.05 33.46 25.60
CA ARG A 554 -32.42 32.15 25.81
C ARG A 554 -33.12 31.13 24.90
N LEU A 555 -32.41 30.62 23.90
CA LEU A 555 -32.76 29.38 23.20
C LEU A 555 -31.49 28.53 23.01
N PRO A 556 -31.61 27.19 22.93
CA PRO A 556 -30.47 26.28 22.90
C PRO A 556 -30.11 25.83 21.48
N SER A 557 -28.85 25.41 21.28
CA SER A 557 -28.51 24.36 20.30
C SER A 557 -27.04 23.90 20.46
N LYS A 558 -26.78 22.63 20.09
CA LYS A 558 -25.43 22.15 19.77
C LYS A 558 -25.20 22.38 18.27
N ALA A 559 -24.34 23.33 17.90
CA ALA A 559 -23.81 23.44 16.54
C ALA A 559 -22.53 24.29 16.55
N ALA A 560 -21.36 23.64 16.55
CA ALA A 560 -20.08 24.33 16.37
C ALA A 560 -19.65 24.17 14.91
N LEU A 561 -19.91 25.19 14.08
CA LEU A 561 -19.38 25.26 12.71
C LEU A 561 -17.86 25.52 12.74
N CYS A 562 -17.20 25.18 11.63
CA CYS A 562 -15.82 25.55 11.37
C CYS A 562 -15.62 27.07 11.38
N PHE A 563 -14.48 27.53 11.88
CA PHE A 563 -13.93 28.85 11.55
C PHE A 563 -12.42 28.76 11.32
N THR A 564 -11.98 29.25 10.16
CA THR A 564 -10.57 29.39 9.79
C THR A 564 -9.99 30.70 10.32
N ALA A 565 -8.93 30.66 11.12
CA ALA A 565 -8.05 31.80 11.39
C ALA A 565 -6.71 31.36 12.02
N LEU A 566 -5.60 31.95 11.55
CA LEU A 566 -4.25 32.03 12.14
C LEU A 566 -3.42 30.74 12.34
#